data_AF-A0A822BCY2-F1
#
_entry.id   AF-A0A822BCY2-F1
#
_cell.length_a   1.000
_cell.length_b   1.000
_cell.length_c   1.000
_cell.angle_alpha   90.00
_cell.angle_beta   90.00
_cell.angle_gamma   90.00
#
_symmetry.space_group_name_H-M   'P 1'
#
loop_
_entity.id
_entity.type
_entity.pdbx_description
1 polymer ?
#
loop_
_entity_poly.entity_id
_entity_poly.type
_entity_poly.pdbx_seq_one_letter_code
_entity_poly.pdbx_strand_id
1 'polypeptide(L)'
;MFGAFCGVASSVFVALNAIYTSRCLPCVDNNVWRLCLYNNFNACFLFIPLMIIFSEFSIVINYSKIFNLPFWFAMTMAGLLGFSMGYVTGYQIQMTSPLTHNVSGTAKSYVQTLIAVIVYTE
;
A
#
# COMPACT_ATOMS: atom_id res chain seq x y z
N MET A 1 -12.63 20.21 2.33
CA MET A 1 -11.49 20.53 3.23
C MET A 1 -10.92 19.30 3.92
N PHE A 2 -11.73 18.41 4.52
CA PHE A 2 -11.24 17.17 5.14
C PHE A 2 -10.37 16.29 4.22
N GLY A 3 -10.78 16.10 2.96
CA GLY A 3 -10.00 15.35 1.98
C GLY A 3 -8.61 15.94 1.69
N ALA A 4 -8.47 17.27 1.68
CA ALA A 4 -7.18 17.93 1.49
C ALA A 4 -6.24 17.68 2.68
N PHE A 5 -6.76 17.75 3.91
CA PHE A 5 -6.00 17.44 5.12
C PHE A 5 -5.54 15.98 5.13
N CYS A 6 -6.42 15.03 4.81
CA CYS A 6 -6.07 13.62 4.69
C CYS A 6 -5.04 13.36 3.58
N GLY A 7 -5.10 14.10 2.47
CA GLY A 7 -4.11 14.03 1.39
C GLY A 7 -2.72 14.50 1.82
N VAL A 8 -2.64 15.62 2.54
CA VAL A 8 -1.37 16.12 3.09
C VAL A 8 -0.82 15.13 4.12
N ALA A 9 -1.66 14.66 5.05
CA ALA A 9 -1.25 13.68 6.05
C ALA A 9 -0.73 12.38 5.42
N SER A 10 -1.45 11.84 4.43
CA SER A 10 -1.03 10.66 3.67
C SER A 10 0.35 10.85 3.03
N SER A 11 0.59 12.01 2.41
CA SER A 11 1.89 12.33 1.78
C SER A 11 3.04 12.33 2.80
N VAL A 12 2.80 12.85 4.01
CA VAL A 12 3.79 12.83 5.11
C VAL A 12 4.07 11.38 5.54
N PHE A 13 3.05 10.54 5.73
CA PHE A 13 3.23 9.14 6.11
C PHE A 13 3.95 8.32 5.04
N VAL A 14 3.65 8.56 3.76
CA VAL A 14 4.34 7.91 2.64
C VAL A 14 5.82 8.27 2.61
N ALA A 15 6.16 9.55 2.80
CA ALA A 15 7.55 10.01 2.87
C ALA A 15 8.29 9.40 4.08
N LEU A 16 7.66 9.38 5.26
CA LEU A 16 8.21 8.76 6.45
C LEU A 16 8.43 7.26 6.25
N ASN A 17 7.47 6.55 5.67
CA ASN A 17 7.58 5.12 5.38
C ASN A 17 8.77 4.82 4.45
N ALA A 18 8.99 5.63 3.42
CA ALA A 18 10.13 5.46 2.52
C ALA A 18 11.48 5.69 3.24
N ILE A 19 11.56 6.68 4.13
CA ILE A 19 12.76 6.95 4.95
C ILE A 19 13.03 5.78 5.90
N TYR A 20 12.02 5.30 6.62
CA TYR A 20 12.16 4.16 7.53
C TYR A 20 12.50 2.87 6.80
N THR A 21 11.91 2.62 5.63
CA THR A 21 12.24 1.47 4.78
C THR A 21 13.72 1.46 4.43
N SER A 22 14.28 2.60 3.98
CA SER A 22 15.70 2.72 3.67
C SER A 22 16.60 2.59 4.91
N ARG A 23 16.17 3.10 6.07
CA ARG A 23 16.91 2.98 7.35
C ARG A 23 16.92 1.56 7.93
N CYS A 24 15.84 0.81 7.77
CA CYS A 24 15.71 -0.56 8.28
C CYS A 24 16.29 -1.62 7.33
N LEU A 25 16.53 -1.28 6.07
CA LEU A 25 17.06 -2.20 5.07
C LEU A 25 18.44 -2.81 5.44
N PRO A 26 19.40 -2.06 5.99
CA PRO A 26 20.66 -2.62 6.48
C PRO A 26 20.49 -3.59 7.66
N CYS A 27 19.42 -3.46 8.45
CA CYS A 27 19.14 -4.33 9.59
C CYS A 27 18.66 -5.74 9.19
N VAL A 28 18.30 -5.93 7.92
CA VAL A 28 17.78 -7.21 7.37
C VAL A 28 18.67 -7.73 6.24
N ASP A 29 19.98 -7.50 6.34
CA ASP A 29 21.00 -7.91 5.36
C ASP A 29 20.76 -7.36 3.95
N ASN A 30 20.20 -6.15 3.84
CA ASN A 30 19.82 -5.54 2.56
C ASN A 30 18.87 -6.39 1.70
N ASN A 31 18.11 -7.29 2.33
CA ASN A 31 17.19 -8.17 1.64
C ASN A 31 15.75 -7.64 1.72
N VAL A 32 15.29 -7.07 0.60
CA VAL A 32 13.92 -6.52 0.45
C VAL A 32 12.85 -7.59 0.65
N TRP A 33 13.11 -8.85 0.30
CA TRP A 33 12.16 -9.94 0.53
C TRP A 33 11.90 -10.19 2.01
N ARG A 34 12.98 -10.18 2.83
CA ARG A 34 12.86 -10.31 4.28
C ARG A 34 12.13 -9.11 4.87
N LEU A 35 12.46 -7.90 4.42
CA LEU A 35 11.77 -6.69 4.88
C LEU A 35 10.27 -6.72 4.56
N CYS A 36 9.91 -7.12 3.34
CA CYS A 36 8.52 -7.25 2.90
C CYS A 36 7.76 -8.30 3.71
N LEU A 37 8.40 -9.45 4.01
CA LEU A 37 7.81 -10.50 4.84
C LEU A 37 7.54 -10.02 6.27
N TYR A 38 8.53 -9.39 6.92
CA TYR A 38 8.35 -8.82 8.26
C TYR A 38 7.27 -7.74 8.29
N ASN A 39 7.25 -6.87 7.28
CA ASN A 39 6.25 -5.82 7.17
C ASN A 39 4.83 -6.38 7.01
N ASN A 40 4.62 -7.34 6.11
CA ASN A 40 3.31 -7.96 5.90
C ASN A 40 2.86 -8.77 7.12
N PHE A 41 3.77 -9.48 7.79
CA PHE A 41 3.45 -10.20 9.01
C PHE A 41 2.99 -9.24 10.12
N ASN A 42 3.75 -8.17 10.37
CA ASN A 42 3.37 -7.14 11.33
C ASN A 42 2.04 -6.46 10.94
N ALA A 43 1.80 -6.22 9.66
CA ALA A 43 0.55 -5.65 9.16
C ALA A 43 -0.64 -6.57 9.47
N CYS A 44 -0.53 -7.89 9.30
CA CYS A 44 -1.59 -8.83 9.68
C CYS A 44 -1.98 -8.69 11.16
N PHE A 45 -1.01 -8.57 12.07
CA PHE A 45 -1.30 -8.34 13.49
C PHE A 45 -1.93 -6.98 13.75
N LEU A 46 -1.47 -5.93 13.06
CA LEU A 46 -1.96 -4.57 13.24
C LEU A 46 -3.38 -4.37 12.67
N PHE A 47 -3.75 -5.11 11.64
CA PHE A 47 -5.11 -5.06 11.07
C PHE A 47 -6.17 -5.69 11.97
N ILE A 48 -5.83 -6.71 12.77
CA ILE A 48 -6.80 -7.36 13.68
C ILE A 48 -7.46 -6.37 14.67
N PRO A 49 -6.73 -5.61 15.50
CA PRO A 49 -7.35 -4.64 16.42
C PRO A 49 -8.03 -3.50 15.66
N LEU A 50 -7.53 -3.13 14.48
CA LEU A 50 -8.13 -2.10 13.64
C LEU A 50 -9.54 -2.53 13.15
N MET A 51 -9.69 -3.77 12.69
CA MET A 51 -10.96 -4.34 12.28
C MET A 51 -11.99 -4.40 13.43
N ILE A 52 -11.54 -4.57 14.68
CA ILE A 52 -12.40 -4.52 15.86
C ILE A 52 -12.91 -3.10 16.09
N ILE A 53 -12.01 -2.10 16.09
CA ILE A 53 -12.35 -0.69 16.34
C ILE A 53 -13.35 -0.18 15.29
N PHE A 54 -13.16 -0.54 14.03
CA PHE A 54 -14.05 -0.12 12.92
C PHE A 54 -15.28 -1.02 12.74
N SER A 55 -15.47 -2.04 13.60
CA SER A 55 -16.60 -2.98 13.52
C SER A 55 -16.73 -3.72 12.19
N GLU A 56 -15.62 -3.91 11.47
CA GLU A 56 -15.61 -4.55 10.15
C GLU A 56 -15.91 -6.05 10.20
N PHE A 57 -15.67 -6.71 11.35
CA PHE A 57 -15.98 -8.13 11.53
C PHE A 57 -17.46 -8.46 11.29
N SER A 58 -18.38 -7.61 11.77
CA SER A 58 -19.81 -7.80 11.56
C SER A 58 -20.20 -7.66 10.08
N ILE A 59 -19.53 -6.75 9.37
CA ILE A 59 -19.75 -6.51 7.93
C ILE A 59 -19.28 -7.71 7.12
N VAL A 60 -18.10 -8.25 7.43
CA VAL A 60 -17.52 -9.41 6.74
C VAL A 60 -18.38 -10.66 6.94
N ILE A 61 -18.82 -10.95 8.17
CA ILE A 61 -19.63 -12.15 8.46
C ILE A 61 -21.00 -12.10 7.77
N ASN A 62 -21.62 -10.92 7.72
CA ASN A 62 -22.92 -10.73 7.08
C ASN A 62 -22.83 -10.55 5.55
N TYR A 63 -21.64 -10.59 4.97
CA TYR A 63 -21.46 -10.41 3.53
C TYR A 63 -21.94 -11.65 2.76
N SER A 64 -23.08 -11.51 2.08
CA SER A 64 -23.76 -12.60 1.37
C SER A 64 -22.92 -13.29 0.29
N LYS A 65 -21.88 -12.62 -0.24
CA LYS A 65 -21.02 -13.15 -1.30
C LYS A 65 -19.66 -13.64 -0.79
N ILE A 66 -19.48 -13.79 0.53
CA ILE A 66 -18.19 -14.19 1.10
C ILE A 66 -17.74 -15.59 0.62
N PHE A 67 -18.67 -16.46 0.25
CA PHE A 67 -18.36 -17.80 -0.28
C PHE A 67 -18.30 -17.86 -1.82
N ASN A 68 -18.48 -16.72 -2.51
CA ASN A 68 -18.51 -16.71 -3.96
C ASN A 68 -17.10 -16.81 -4.57
N LEU A 69 -16.96 -17.64 -5.59
CA LEU A 69 -15.68 -17.82 -6.29
C LEU A 69 -15.14 -16.52 -6.94
N PRO A 70 -15.95 -15.67 -7.60
CA PRO A 70 -15.46 -14.40 -8.15
C PRO A 70 -14.93 -13.44 -7.08
N PHE A 71 -15.51 -13.49 -5.87
CA PHE A 71 -15.05 -12.67 -4.75
C PHE A 71 -13.64 -13.08 -4.32
N TRP A 72 -13.42 -14.37 -4.06
CA TRP A 72 -12.08 -14.87 -3.71
C TRP A 72 -11.06 -14.73 -4.83
N PHE A 73 -11.48 -14.86 -6.10
CA PHE A 73 -10.61 -14.58 -7.24
C PHE A 73 -10.14 -13.12 -7.26
N ALA A 74 -11.07 -12.17 -7.11
CA ALA A 74 -10.72 -10.75 -7.04
C ALA A 74 -9.84 -10.43 -5.82
N MET A 75 -10.15 -11.00 -4.65
CA MET A 75 -9.37 -10.81 -3.42
C MET A 75 -7.95 -11.37 -3.53
N THR A 76 -7.79 -12.58 -4.06
CA THR A 76 -6.47 -13.20 -4.26
C THR A 76 -5.65 -12.46 -5.30
N MET A 77 -6.26 -12.03 -6.41
CA MET A 77 -5.58 -11.22 -7.43
C MET A 77 -5.14 -9.86 -6.87
N ALA A 78 -6.00 -9.19 -6.12
CA ALA A 78 -5.66 -7.94 -5.44
C ALA A 78 -4.51 -8.14 -4.44
N GLY A 79 -4.51 -9.24 -3.68
CA GLY A 79 -3.43 -9.59 -2.77
C GLY A 79 -2.10 -9.82 -3.48
N LEU A 80 -2.10 -10.57 -4.60
CA LEU A 80 -0.90 -10.82 -5.42
C LEU A 80 -0.33 -9.52 -6.00
N LEU A 81 -1.18 -8.66 -6.55
CA LEU A 81 -0.77 -7.36 -7.09
C LEU A 81 -0.27 -6.43 -5.98
N GLY A 82 -0.96 -6.39 -4.84
CA GLY A 82 -0.56 -5.59 -3.68
C GLY A 82 0.80 -6.00 -3.11
N PHE A 83 1.03 -7.32 -2.97
CA PHE A 83 2.32 -7.86 -2.56
C PHE A 83 3.43 -7.50 -3.56
N SER A 84 3.15 -7.67 -4.86
CA SER A 84 4.11 -7.35 -5.93
C SER A 84 4.47 -5.86 -5.93
N MET A 85 3.48 -4.98 -5.74
CA MET A 85 3.70 -3.55 -5.59
C MET A 85 4.58 -3.23 -4.37
N GLY A 86 4.32 -3.86 -3.22
CA GLY A 86 5.14 -3.68 -2.03
C GLY A 86 6.61 -4.09 -2.24
N TYR A 87 6.83 -5.22 -2.93
CA TYR A 87 8.18 -5.67 -3.30
C TYR A 87 8.89 -4.68 -4.23
N VAL A 88 8.25 -4.28 -5.33
CA VAL A 88 8.82 -3.35 -6.32
C VAL A 88 9.13 -2.00 -5.69
N THR A 89 8.25 -1.49 -4.82
CA THR A 89 8.48 -0.25 -4.07
C THR A 89 9.70 -0.36 -3.15
N GLY A 90 9.82 -1.45 -2.39
CA GLY A 90 11.00 -1.67 -1.54
C GLY A 90 12.29 -1.76 -2.36
N TYR A 91 12.25 -2.46 -3.49
CA TYR A 91 13.38 -2.59 -4.41
C TYR A 91 13.76 -1.26 -5.06
N GLN A 92 12.79 -0.44 -5.46
CA GLN A 92 13.01 0.89 -6.00
C GLN A 92 13.70 1.80 -4.97
N ILE A 93 13.26 1.77 -3.70
CA ILE A 93 13.88 2.53 -2.62
C ILE A 93 15.32 2.06 -2.39
N GLN A 94 15.58 0.74 -2.41
CA GLN A 94 16.92 0.19 -2.26
C GLN A 94 17.88 0.65 -3.37
N MET A 95 17.44 0.60 -4.62
CA MET A 95 18.30 0.92 -5.78
C MET A 95 18.48 2.41 -6.02
N THR A 96 17.67 3.25 -5.37
CA THR A 96 17.70 4.71 -5.58
C THR A 96 17.87 5.45 -4.24
N SER A 97 16.89 6.25 -3.85
CA SER A 97 16.83 6.92 -2.56
C SER A 97 15.36 7.13 -2.18
N PRO A 98 15.03 7.32 -0.88
CA PRO A 98 13.68 7.70 -0.46
C PRO A 98 13.14 8.94 -1.17
N LEU A 99 14.02 9.91 -1.47
CA LEU A 99 13.66 11.13 -2.20
C LEU A 99 13.26 10.81 -3.64
N THR A 100 14.07 10.02 -4.35
CA THR A 100 13.82 9.63 -5.75
C THR A 100 12.54 8.78 -5.87
N HIS A 101 12.29 7.87 -4.92
CA HIS A 101 11.04 7.12 -4.84
C HIS A 101 9.83 8.05 -4.69
N ASN A 102 9.91 9.05 -3.81
CA ASN A 102 8.78 9.96 -3.58
C ASN A 102 8.49 10.84 -4.82
N VAL A 103 9.54 11.33 -5.51
CA VAL A 103 9.40 12.07 -6.77
C VAL A 103 8.79 11.19 -7.87
N SER A 104 9.24 9.94 -7.98
CA SER A 104 8.65 8.96 -8.90
C SER A 104 7.18 8.67 -8.57
N GLY A 105 6.82 8.62 -7.30
CA GLY A 105 5.44 8.49 -6.83
C GLY A 105 4.55 9.64 -7.32
N THR A 106 5.01 10.88 -7.22
CA THR A 106 4.30 12.05 -7.74
C THR A 106 4.12 11.98 -9.26
N ALA A 107 5.15 11.57 -9.99
CA ALA A 107 5.07 11.38 -11.45
C ALA A 107 4.02 10.32 -11.82
N LYS A 108 3.95 9.20 -11.08
CA LYS A 108 2.91 8.18 -11.25
C LYS A 108 1.51 8.77 -11.03
N SER A 109 1.28 9.52 -9.95
CA SER A 109 -0.03 10.13 -9.67
C SER A 109 -0.43 11.19 -10.70
N TYR A 110 0.55 11.94 -11.23
CA TYR A 110 0.31 12.87 -12.33
C TYR A 110 -0.16 12.13 -13.60
N VAL A 111 0.51 11.04 -13.98
CA VAL A 111 0.09 10.20 -15.11
C VAL A 111 -1.31 9.61 -14.88
N GLN A 112 -1.61 9.14 -13.66
CA GLN A 112 -2.95 8.65 -13.32
C GLN A 112 -4.02 9.74 -13.49
N THR A 113 -3.71 10.98 -13.13
CA THR A 113 -4.63 12.12 -13.29
C THR A 113 -4.82 12.47 -14.77
N LEU A 114 -3.73 12.50 -15.56
CA LEU A 114 -3.83 12.73 -17.01
C LEU A 114 -4.68 11.66 -17.70
N ILE A 115 -4.48 10.39 -17.37
CA ILE A 115 -5.29 9.30 -17.90
C ILE A 115 -6.76 9.50 -17.53
N ALA A 116 -7.04 9.88 -16.27
CA ALA A 116 -8.41 10.16 -15.83
C ALA A 116 -9.05 11.29 -16.66
N VAL A 117 -8.37 12.42 -16.83
CA VAL A 117 -8.85 13.55 -17.65
C VAL A 117 -9.15 13.12 -19.09
N ILE A 118 -8.23 12.38 -19.73
CA ILE A 118 -8.40 11.92 -21.12
C ILE A 118 -9.56 10.94 -21.25
N VAL A 119 -9.68 9.97 -20.35
CA VAL A 119 -10.69 8.90 -20.43
C VAL A 119 -12.08 9.41 -20.07
N TYR A 120 -12.19 10.25 -19.03
CA TYR A 120 -13.46 10.78 -18.57
C TYR A 120 -13.88 12.07 -19.29
N THR A 121 -13.03 12.62 -20.16
CA THR A 121 -13.29 13.86 -20.92
C THR A 121 -13.72 15.01 -19.99
N GLU A 122 -13.03 15.14 -18.86
CA GLU A 122 -13.09 16.34 -18.01
C GLU A 122 -12.18 17.45 -18.56
#